data_AF-A0A1G4AG42-F1
#
_entry.id   AF-A0A1G4AG42-F1
#
_cell.length_a   1.000
_cell.length_b   1.000
_cell.length_c   1.000
_cell.angle_alpha   90.00
_cell.angle_beta   90.00
_cell.angle_gamma   90.00
#
_symmetry.space_group_name_H-M   'P 1'
#
loop_
_entity.id
_entity.type
_entity.pdbx_description
1 polymer ?
#
loop_
_entity_poly.entity_id
_entity_poly.type
_entity_poly.pdbx_seq_one_letter_code
_entity_poly.pdbx_strand_id
1 'polypeptide(L)' 'MDHVRKADERRAAIYRQMTPTRRLQQAVRLNRQMRSLMDAGLRAQHPDWYEAERRRGIAERILHARTE' A
#
# COMPACT_ATOMS: atom_id res chain seq x y z
N MET A 1 -12.23 21.40 0.38
CA MET A 1 -12.67 20.83 1.67
C MET A 1 -13.84 19.85 1.50
N ASP A 2 -14.97 20.25 0.88
CA ASP A 2 -16.15 19.36 0.75
C ASP A 2 -15.94 18.13 -0.18
N HIS A 3 -15.17 18.28 -1.25
CA HIS A 3 -14.95 17.18 -2.22
C HIS A 3 -14.12 16.01 -1.67
N VAL A 4 -13.17 16.27 -0.77
CA VAL A 4 -12.33 15.23 -0.15
C VAL A 4 -13.18 14.37 0.78
N ARG A 5 -13.97 15.02 1.64
CA ARG A 5 -14.90 14.33 2.54
C ARG A 5 -15.92 13.47 1.78
N LYS A 6 -16.52 14.01 0.71
CA LYS A 6 -17.44 13.24 -0.16
C LYS A 6 -16.76 12.04 -0.82
N ALA A 7 -15.50 12.18 -1.23
CA ALA A 7 -14.73 11.07 -1.78
C ALA A 7 -14.47 9.97 -0.74
N ASP A 8 -14.13 10.34 0.49
CA ASP A 8 -13.91 9.40 1.59
C ASP A 8 -15.20 8.66 1.98
N GLU A 9 -16.31 9.37 2.09
CA GLU A 9 -17.62 8.78 2.35
C GLU A 9 -18.02 7.77 1.27
N ARG A 10 -17.79 8.12 -0.01
CA ARG A 10 -18.04 7.22 -1.14
C ARG A 10 -17.15 5.98 -1.08
N ARG A 11 -15.88 6.15 -0.75
CA ARG A 11 -14.90 5.06 -0.63
C ARG A 11 -15.26 4.11 0.52
N ALA A 12 -15.67 4.65 1.66
CA ALA A 12 -16.16 3.88 2.79
C ALA A 12 -17.41 3.06 2.43
N ALA A 13 -18.37 3.67 1.71
CA ALA A 13 -19.57 2.97 1.26
C ALA A 13 -19.26 1.78 0.34
N ILE A 14 -18.33 1.96 -0.61
CA ILE A 14 -17.87 0.88 -1.51
C ILE A 14 -17.29 -0.28 -0.70
N TYR A 15 -16.40 0.00 0.26
CA TYR A 15 -15.81 -1.06 1.07
C TYR A 15 -16.83 -1.75 1.98
N ARG A 16 -17.82 -1.03 2.52
CA ARG A 16 -18.89 -1.59 3.36
C ARG A 16 -19.76 -2.59 2.60
N GLN A 17 -20.00 -2.35 1.31
CA GLN A 17 -20.79 -3.25 0.45
C GLN A 17 -20.03 -4.51 0.00
N MET A 18 -18.71 -4.56 0.15
CA MET A 18 -17.94 -5.75 -0.18
C MET A 18 -18.17 -6.88 0.83
N THR A 19 -18.30 -8.11 0.32
CA THR A 19 -18.20 -9.30 1.16
C THR A 19 -16.80 -9.38 1.79
N PRO A 20 -16.65 -10.04 2.96
CA PRO A 20 -15.35 -10.20 3.62
C PRO A 20 -14.26 -10.77 2.70
N THR A 21 -14.60 -11.79 1.91
CA THR A 21 -13.67 -12.41 0.95
C THR A 21 -13.23 -11.42 -0.14
N ARG A 22 -14.15 -10.64 -0.70
CA ARG A 22 -13.81 -9.63 -1.71
C ARG A 22 -12.95 -8.52 -1.12
N ARG A 23 -13.24 -8.09 0.11
CA ARG A 23 -12.43 -7.11 0.82
C ARG A 23 -11.00 -7.61 1.04
N LEU A 24 -10.83 -8.86 1.48
CA LEU A 24 -9.50 -9.48 1.64
C LEU A 24 -8.75 -9.58 0.30
N GLN A 25 -9.42 -10.01 -0.78
CA GLN A 25 -8.81 -10.07 -2.10
C GLN A 25 -8.31 -8.69 -2.57
N GLN A 26 -9.08 -7.63 -2.31
CA GLN A 26 -8.65 -6.26 -2.62
C GLN A 26 -7.46 -5.82 -1.78
N ALA A 27 -7.46 -6.12 -0.48
CA ALA A 27 -6.34 -5.81 0.40
C ALA A 27 -5.03 -6.50 -0.04
N VAL A 28 -5.10 -7.78 -0.44
CA VAL A 28 -3.94 -8.52 -0.96
C VAL A 28 -3.44 -7.91 -2.27
N ARG A 29 -4.33 -7.56 -3.20
CA ARG A 29 -3.96 -6.90 -4.47
C ARG A 29 -3.26 -5.56 -4.22
N LEU A 30 -3.84 -4.74 -3.33
CA LEU A 30 -3.26 -3.45 -2.96
C LEU A 30 -1.88 -3.62 -2.32
N ASN A 31 -1.71 -4.60 -1.43
CA ASN A 31 -0.41 -4.87 -0.81
C ASN A 31 0.66 -5.22 -1.84
N ARG A 32 0.33 -6.05 -2.84
CA ARG A 32 1.27 -6.40 -3.92
C ARG A 32 1.64 -5.18 -4.77
N GLN A 33 0.66 -4.37 -5.15
CA GLN A 33 0.90 -3.14 -5.92
C GLN A 33 1.79 -2.16 -5.15
N MET A 34 1.47 -1.92 -3.88
CA MET A 34 2.27 -1.06 -3.00
C MET A 34 3.72 -1.54 -2.91
N ARG A 35 3.96 -2.83 -2.67
CA ARG A 35 5.32 -3.41 -2.60
C ARG A 35 6.06 -3.26 -3.93
N SER A 36 5.39 -3.43 -5.07
CA SER A 36 6.00 -3.25 -6.38
C SER A 36 6.42 -1.79 -6.64
N LEU A 37 5.59 -0.83 -6.23
CA LEU A 37 5.93 0.59 -6.33
C LEU A 37 7.11 0.95 -5.41
N MET A 38 7.12 0.44 -4.18
CA MET A 38 8.24 0.64 -3.26
C MET A 38 9.54 0.03 -3.78
N ASP A 39 9.51 -1.18 -4.35
CA ASP A 39 10.70 -1.82 -4.95
C ASP A 39 11.24 -0.98 -6.12
N ALA A 40 10.36 -0.48 -7.00
CA ALA A 40 10.75 0.39 -8.10
C ALA A 40 11.42 1.68 -7.61
N GLY A 41 10.82 2.34 -6.60
CA GLY A 41 11.39 3.53 -5.98
C GLY A 41 12.75 3.26 -5.32
N LEU A 42 12.86 2.16 -4.59
CA LEU A 42 14.13 1.74 -3.96
C LEU A 42 15.21 1.40 -4.97
N ARG A 43 14.86 0.73 -6.08
CA ARG A 43 15.81 0.44 -7.16
C ARG A 43 16.36 1.73 -7.78
N ALA A 44 15.53 2.77 -7.90
CA ALA A 44 15.97 4.07 -8.42
C ALA A 44 16.85 4.84 -7.41
N GLN A 45 16.53 4.77 -6.12
CA GLN A 45 17.26 5.50 -5.07
C GLN A 45 18.55 4.82 -4.62
N HIS A 46 18.58 3.48 -4.67
CA HIS A 46 19.70 2.65 -4.23
C HIS A 46 20.03 1.59 -5.31
N PRO A 47 20.70 1.99 -6.41
CA PRO A 47 21.00 1.09 -7.52
C PRO A 47 21.96 -0.06 -7.15
N ASP A 48 22.75 0.15 -6.10
CA ASP A 48 23.71 -0.78 -5.52
C ASP A 48 23.06 -1.84 -4.62
N TRP A 49 21.82 -1.63 -4.17
CA TRP A 49 21.13 -2.58 -3.32
C TRP A 49 20.69 -3.83 -4.08
N TYR A 50 21.06 -4.98 -3.53
CA TYR A 50 20.55 -6.28 -3.93
C TYR A 50 19.07 -6.42 -3.55
N GLU A 51 18.40 -7.41 -4.16
CA GLU A 51 16.97 -7.63 -3.93
C GLU A 51 16.62 -7.86 -2.45
N ALA A 52 17.48 -8.56 -1.71
CA ALA A 52 17.27 -8.82 -0.29
C ALA A 52 17.25 -7.53 0.56
N GLU A 53 18.13 -6.58 0.24
CA GLU A 53 18.22 -5.28 0.92
C GLU A 53 16.99 -4.43 0.62
N ARG A 54 16.56 -4.39 -0.65
CA ARG A 54 15.30 -3.71 -1.00
C ARG A 54 14.10 -4.35 -0.31
N ARG A 55 14.01 -5.69 -0.26
CA ARG A 55 12.94 -6.39 0.47
C ARG A 55 12.91 -6.04 1.95
N ARG A 56 14.07 -5.95 2.60
CA ARG A 56 14.20 -5.50 3.99
C ARG A 56 13.75 -4.05 4.15
N GLY A 57 14.23 -3.13 3.31
CA GLY A 57 13.84 -1.73 3.35
C GLY A 57 12.35 -1.48 3.10
N ILE A 58 11.68 -2.33 2.31
CA ILE A 58 10.22 -2.33 2.16
C ILE A 58 9.54 -2.78 3.45
N ALA A 59 10.03 -3.85 4.08
CA ALA A 59 9.46 -4.36 5.33
C ALA A 59 9.56 -3.33 6.46
N GLU A 60 10.70 -2.66 6.60
CA GLU A 60 10.93 -1.60 7.59
C GLU A 60 9.97 -0.41 7.36
N ARG A 61 9.82 0.06 6.12
CA ARG A 61 8.84 1.13 5.79
C ARG A 61 7.41 0.75 6.15
N ILE A 62 6.99 -0.49 5.87
CA ILE A 62 5.62 -0.95 6.20
C ILE A 62 5.43 -1.04 7.72
N LEU A 63 6.44 -1.51 8.45
CA LEU A 63 6.38 -1.64 9.91
C LEU A 63 6.19 -0.27 10.58
N HIS A 64 6.87 0.76 10.06
CA HIS A 64 6.84 2.10 10.64
C HIS A 64 5.74 3.01 10.09
N ALA A 65 5.00 2.60 9.05
CA ALA A 65 3.94 3.40 8.43
C ALA A 65 2.73 3.75 9.33
N ARG A 66 2.63 3.16 10.54
CA ARG A 66 1.58 3.48 11.53
C ARG A 66 2.04 4.41 12.66
N THR A 67 3.33 4.74 12.70
CA THR A 67 3.99 5.46 13.80
C THR A 67 4.41 6.89 13.43
N GLU A 68 4.18 7.31 12.19
CA GLU A 68 4.43 8.67 11.67
C GLU A 68 3.13 9.38 11.29
#